data_AF-A0A847HFI0-F1
#
_entry.id   AF-A0A847HFI0-F1
#
_cell.length_a   1.000
_cell.length_b   1.000
_cell.length_c   1.000
_cell.angle_alpha   90.00
_cell.angle_beta   90.00
_cell.angle_gamma   90.00
#
_symmetry.space_group_name_H-M   'P 1'
#
loop_
_entity.id
_entity.type
_entity.pdbx_description
1 polymer ?
#
loop_
_entity_poly.entity_id
_entity_poly.type
_entity_poly.pdbx_seq_one_letter_code
_entity_poly.pdbx_strand_id
1 'polypeptide(L)'
;MKKHLGLILLALSLAVGLTGCSGGVNGEGDSSYSYDIGTPIVRGNTFNDQGWAHIDKGQYDSAITQFNKVLGDNPTDDEKAEANNGIGWCKAYLGQLKDGMPWFEKASAISDDAKIGLAGAYIQMASRSDMEKVIDLIFKQLGNEDPHFKYVARRNTKVSDAEAHAMLAYAYAATGHDELAREQLDYAKELSPNWEGTTLDQLGKVVEFLLQ
;
A
#
# COMPACT_ATOMS: atom_id res chain seq x y z
N MET A 1 -29.24 18.28 -10.30
CA MET A 1 -28.26 17.91 -11.34
C MET A 1 -27.18 16.97 -10.77
N LYS A 2 -27.57 15.78 -10.27
CA LYS A 2 -26.70 14.86 -9.51
C LYS A 2 -26.47 13.52 -10.24
N LYS A 3 -26.29 13.52 -11.56
CA LYS A 3 -26.21 12.27 -12.35
C LYS A 3 -24.97 12.11 -13.24
N HIS A 4 -23.97 13.00 -13.11
CA HIS A 4 -22.70 12.88 -13.84
C HIS A 4 -21.49 12.54 -12.95
N LEU A 5 -21.68 12.41 -11.63
CA LEU A 5 -20.57 12.26 -10.66
C LEU A 5 -19.95 10.85 -10.63
N GLY A 6 -20.64 9.83 -11.16
CA GLY A 6 -20.14 8.45 -11.18
C GLY A 6 -19.21 8.10 -12.35
N LEU A 7 -18.97 9.02 -13.30
CA LEU A 7 -18.20 8.74 -14.51
C LEU A 7 -16.76 9.28 -14.52
N ILE A 8 -16.39 10.16 -13.59
CA ILE A 8 -15.02 10.72 -13.54
C ILE A 8 -14.06 9.80 -12.75
N LEU A 9 -14.58 8.90 -11.92
CA LEU A 9 -13.79 7.89 -11.18
C LEU A 9 -13.69 6.53 -11.88
N LEU A 10 -14.27 6.36 -13.07
CA LEU A 10 -14.33 5.07 -13.77
C LEU A 10 -13.28 4.88 -14.88
N ALA A 11 -12.30 5.79 -15.00
CA ALA A 11 -11.28 5.74 -16.04
C ALA A 11 -9.85 5.62 -15.51
N LEU A 12 -9.64 4.89 -14.40
CA LEU A 12 -8.32 4.31 -14.08
C LEU A 12 -8.20 2.91 -14.68
N SER A 13 -8.18 2.86 -16.01
CA SER A 13 -7.66 1.70 -16.74
C SER A 13 -6.50 2.17 -17.59
N LEU A 14 -5.38 2.52 -16.95
CA LEU A 14 -4.10 2.62 -17.65
C LEU A 14 -3.56 1.20 -17.88
N ALA A 15 -4.07 0.58 -18.93
CA ALA A 15 -3.28 -0.33 -19.73
C ALA A 15 -2.16 0.49 -20.37
N VAL A 16 -0.94 0.39 -19.83
CA VAL A 16 0.28 0.80 -20.53
C VAL A 16 1.08 -0.45 -20.85
N GLY A 17 1.45 -0.53 -22.13
CA GLY A 17 1.89 -1.73 -22.84
C GLY A 17 3.03 -2.50 -22.20
N LEU A 18 2.83 -3.81 -22.12
CA LEU A 18 3.91 -4.79 -22.07
C LEU A 18 4.60 -4.84 -23.43
N THR A 19 5.65 -4.04 -23.60
CA THR A 19 6.72 -4.34 -24.56
C THR A 19 8.06 -4.01 -23.93
N GLY A 20 8.94 -5.01 -23.82
CA GLY A 20 10.37 -4.78 -23.75
C GLY A 20 11.11 -5.55 -22.67
N CYS A 21 11.74 -6.66 -23.06
CA CYS A 21 12.77 -7.35 -22.30
C CYS A 21 14.03 -6.48 -22.14
N SER A 22 14.59 -6.43 -20.94
CA SER A 22 16.04 -6.46 -20.65
C SER A 22 16.17 -6.80 -19.16
N GLY A 23 16.70 -7.94 -18.73
CA GLY A 23 18.03 -8.43 -19.06
C GLY A 23 19.04 -7.80 -18.10
N GLY A 24 19.16 -8.36 -16.90
CA GLY A 24 20.17 -7.95 -15.91
C GLY A 24 20.19 -8.94 -14.74
N VAL A 25 21.28 -9.68 -14.62
CA VAL A 25 21.54 -10.70 -13.58
C VAL A 25 22.63 -10.22 -12.63
N ASN A 26 22.56 -10.75 -11.40
CA ASN A 26 23.64 -11.00 -10.42
C ASN A 26 24.03 -9.92 -9.39
N GLY A 27 24.19 -10.40 -8.14
CA GLY A 27 24.85 -9.75 -7.01
C GLY A 27 24.15 -10.04 -5.66
N GLU A 28 24.01 -11.31 -5.27
CA GLU A 28 24.78 -11.95 -4.17
C GLU A 28 24.47 -11.38 -2.76
N GLY A 29 23.43 -11.93 -2.13
CA GLY A 29 23.27 -11.87 -0.68
C GLY A 29 24.01 -13.04 -0.04
N ASP A 30 25.17 -12.78 0.56
CA ASP A 30 25.87 -13.76 1.38
C ASP A 30 24.99 -14.12 2.59
N SER A 31 24.52 -15.37 2.62
CA SER A 31 23.71 -15.91 3.71
C SER A 31 24.51 -16.98 4.43
N SER A 32 25.45 -16.54 5.27
CA SER A 32 26.09 -17.38 6.27
C SER A 32 25.05 -17.75 7.34
N TYR A 33 24.46 -18.95 7.27
CA TYR A 33 23.70 -19.52 8.37
C TYR A 33 24.54 -20.56 9.13
N SER A 34 24.82 -20.25 10.39
CA SER A 34 25.35 -21.20 11.38
C SER A 34 24.32 -22.30 11.62
N TYR A 35 24.73 -23.56 11.38
CA TYR A 35 23.94 -24.74 11.71
C TYR A 35 24.02 -24.96 13.23
N ASP A 36 23.02 -24.52 13.97
CA ASP A 36 22.83 -24.90 15.37
C ASP A 36 21.56 -25.75 15.52
N ILE A 37 21.75 -26.94 16.07
CA ILE A 37 20.74 -27.99 16.20
C ILE A 37 19.80 -27.60 17.34
N GLY A 38 18.60 -27.07 17.02
CA GLY A 38 17.53 -26.93 18.03
C GLY A 38 16.46 -25.84 17.84
N THR A 39 16.48 -25.02 16.79
CA THR A 39 15.54 -23.89 16.60
C THR A 39 14.64 -24.02 15.35
N PRO A 40 13.47 -23.36 15.31
CA PRO A 40 12.33 -23.71 14.45
C PRO A 40 12.62 -23.56 12.95
N ILE A 41 11.93 -24.36 12.13
CA ILE A 41 12.13 -24.34 10.68
C ILE A 41 11.70 -22.98 10.09
N VAL A 42 12.69 -22.18 9.67
CA VAL A 42 12.53 -20.86 9.01
C VAL A 42 12.02 -21.01 7.57
N ARG A 43 10.76 -21.47 7.41
CA ARG A 43 10.09 -21.59 6.10
C ARG A 43 9.24 -20.38 5.77
N GLY A 44 8.57 -19.77 6.75
CA GLY A 44 7.62 -18.67 6.52
C GLY A 44 8.30 -17.47 5.88
N ASN A 45 9.41 -17.00 6.45
CA ASN A 45 10.23 -15.94 5.84
C ASN A 45 10.66 -16.27 4.39
N THR A 46 11.14 -17.49 4.13
CA THR A 46 11.56 -17.91 2.79
C THR A 46 10.41 -17.81 1.77
N PHE A 47 9.22 -18.31 2.12
CA PHE A 47 8.06 -18.23 1.24
C PHE A 47 7.51 -16.81 1.12
N ASN A 48 7.58 -15.99 2.16
CA ASN A 48 7.25 -14.56 2.10
C ASN A 48 8.17 -13.83 1.11
N ASP A 49 9.49 -14.05 1.19
CA ASP A 49 10.46 -13.44 0.28
C ASP A 49 10.23 -13.89 -1.17
N GLN A 50 9.91 -15.17 -1.39
CA GLN A 50 9.51 -15.66 -2.71
C GLN A 50 8.22 -14.99 -3.22
N GLY A 51 7.23 -14.79 -2.34
CA GLY A 51 5.99 -14.09 -2.67
C GLY A 51 6.26 -12.67 -3.17
N TRP A 52 7.09 -11.91 -2.46
CA TRP A 52 7.49 -10.56 -2.88
C TRP A 52 8.33 -10.54 -4.15
N ALA A 53 9.26 -11.49 -4.31
CA ALA A 53 10.01 -11.63 -5.55
C ALA A 53 9.12 -11.96 -6.77
N HIS A 54 7.98 -12.63 -6.56
CA HIS A 54 6.98 -12.82 -7.60
C HIS A 54 6.17 -11.54 -7.86
N ILE A 55 5.83 -10.75 -6.83
CA ILE A 55 5.19 -9.42 -6.99
C ILE A 55 6.06 -8.51 -7.86
N ASP A 56 7.36 -8.45 -7.60
CA ASP A 56 8.31 -7.62 -8.36
C ASP A 56 8.37 -8.01 -9.85
N LYS A 57 8.04 -9.27 -10.16
CA LYS A 57 7.95 -9.80 -11.53
C LYS A 57 6.54 -9.70 -12.14
N GLY A 58 5.57 -9.13 -11.41
CA GLY A 58 4.16 -9.07 -11.82
C GLY A 58 3.43 -10.42 -11.79
N GLN A 59 3.98 -11.42 -11.10
CA GLN A 59 3.46 -12.80 -11.06
C GLN A 59 2.54 -13.00 -9.84
N TYR A 60 1.44 -12.26 -9.78
CA TYR A 60 0.61 -12.15 -8.57
C TYR A 60 -0.02 -13.48 -8.12
N ASP A 61 -0.49 -14.34 -9.04
CA ASP A 61 -1.03 -15.66 -8.66
C ASP A 61 0.04 -16.59 -8.07
N SER A 62 1.27 -16.50 -8.59
CA SER A 62 2.42 -17.25 -8.04
C SER A 62 2.80 -16.71 -6.67
N ALA A 63 2.77 -15.39 -6.48
CA ALA A 63 3.00 -14.75 -5.19
C ALA A 63 1.98 -15.22 -4.13
N ILE A 64 0.68 -15.17 -4.47
CA ILE A 64 -0.40 -15.66 -3.60
C ILE A 64 -0.18 -17.12 -3.22
N THR A 65 0.30 -17.95 -4.15
CA THR A 65 0.62 -19.36 -3.88
C THR A 65 1.72 -19.48 -2.81
N GLN A 66 2.76 -18.66 -2.84
CA GLN A 66 3.82 -18.71 -1.82
C GLN A 66 3.33 -18.18 -0.47
N PHE A 67 2.60 -17.07 -0.44
CA PHE A 67 2.03 -16.55 0.80
C PHE A 67 1.07 -17.53 1.47
N ASN A 68 0.26 -18.27 0.69
CA ASN A 68 -0.61 -19.31 1.24
C ASN A 68 0.16 -20.49 1.85
N LYS A 69 1.37 -20.79 1.39
CA LYS A 69 2.22 -21.80 2.05
C LYS A 69 2.65 -21.33 3.45
N VAL A 70 2.96 -20.05 3.62
CA VAL A 70 3.24 -19.46 4.94
C VAL A 70 2.05 -19.66 5.86
N LEU A 71 0.86 -19.29 5.38
CA LEU A 71 -0.38 -19.40 6.17
C LEU A 71 -0.78 -20.85 6.50
N GLY A 72 -0.27 -21.83 5.76
CA GLY A 72 -0.54 -23.26 5.96
C GLY A 72 0.46 -24.00 6.84
N ASP A 73 1.61 -23.40 7.20
CA ASP A 73 2.72 -24.08 7.91
C ASP A 73 3.03 -23.41 9.26
N ASN A 74 2.01 -23.30 10.12
CA ASN A 74 2.11 -22.76 11.49
C ASN A 74 3.02 -21.52 11.65
N PRO A 75 2.69 -20.42 10.97
CA PRO A 75 3.53 -19.22 10.95
C PRO A 75 3.51 -18.50 12.29
N THR A 76 4.56 -17.74 12.57
CA THR A 76 4.53 -16.68 13.60
C THR A 76 3.54 -15.57 13.21
N ASP A 77 3.16 -14.71 14.16
CA ASP A 77 2.25 -13.59 13.88
C ASP A 77 2.83 -12.61 12.86
N ASP A 78 4.14 -12.34 12.90
CA ASP A 78 4.83 -11.49 11.93
C ASP A 78 4.85 -12.10 10.52
N GLU A 79 5.16 -13.40 10.41
CA GLU A 79 5.15 -14.11 9.12
C GLU A 79 3.74 -14.15 8.53
N LYS A 80 2.74 -14.35 9.38
CA LYS A 80 1.33 -14.32 9.01
C LYS A 80 0.92 -12.92 8.56
N ALA A 81 1.30 -11.87 9.27
CA ALA A 81 1.00 -10.49 8.88
C ALA A 81 1.63 -10.14 7.53
N GLU A 82 2.89 -10.49 7.33
CA GLU A 82 3.61 -10.29 6.06
C GLU A 82 2.92 -11.03 4.90
N ALA A 83 2.52 -12.29 5.10
CA ALA A 83 1.82 -13.07 4.07
C ALA A 83 0.45 -12.48 3.73
N ASN A 84 -0.34 -12.08 4.74
CA ASN A 84 -1.63 -11.43 4.52
C ASN A 84 -1.46 -10.08 3.80
N ASN A 85 -0.47 -9.25 4.20
CA ASN A 85 -0.13 -8.00 3.51
C ASN A 85 0.21 -8.25 2.03
N GLY A 86 1.07 -9.23 1.74
CA GLY A 86 1.45 -9.61 0.39
C GLY A 86 0.27 -10.06 -0.47
N ILE A 87 -0.65 -10.85 0.06
CA ILE A 87 -1.89 -11.24 -0.64
C ILE A 87 -2.76 -10.02 -0.94
N GLY A 88 -2.90 -9.10 0.03
CA GLY A 88 -3.63 -7.84 -0.16
C GLY A 88 -3.09 -7.04 -1.34
N TRP A 89 -1.77 -6.87 -1.42
CA TRP A 89 -1.12 -6.17 -2.53
C TRP A 89 -1.26 -6.91 -3.87
N CYS A 90 -1.14 -8.25 -3.87
CA CYS A 90 -1.41 -9.03 -5.09
C CYS A 90 -2.83 -8.77 -5.62
N LYS A 91 -3.83 -8.76 -4.74
CA LYS A 91 -5.22 -8.46 -5.11
C LYS A 91 -5.39 -7.03 -5.59
N ALA A 92 -4.75 -6.06 -4.95
CA ALA A 92 -4.74 -4.67 -5.40
C ALA A 92 -4.17 -4.54 -6.83
N TYR A 93 -3.01 -5.17 -7.11
CA TYR A 93 -2.40 -5.12 -8.45
C TYR A 93 -3.18 -5.88 -9.53
N LEU A 94 -3.98 -6.87 -9.14
CA LEU A 94 -4.94 -7.53 -10.03
C LEU A 94 -6.22 -6.72 -10.27
N GLY A 95 -6.33 -5.50 -9.73
CA GLY A 95 -7.54 -4.66 -9.81
C GLY A 95 -8.69 -5.14 -8.93
N GLN A 96 -8.41 -6.08 -8.01
CA GLN A 96 -9.36 -6.70 -7.10
C GLN A 96 -9.21 -6.11 -5.69
N LEU A 97 -9.09 -4.78 -5.57
CA LEU A 97 -8.76 -4.12 -4.30
C LEU A 97 -9.76 -4.46 -3.18
N LYS A 98 -11.05 -4.55 -3.52
CA LYS A 98 -12.11 -4.98 -2.58
C LYS A 98 -11.86 -6.39 -2.01
N ASP A 99 -11.35 -7.31 -2.83
CA ASP A 99 -10.99 -8.66 -2.38
C ASP A 99 -9.69 -8.68 -1.59
N GLY A 100 -8.85 -7.65 -1.74
CA GLY A 100 -7.62 -7.42 -0.97
C GLY A 100 -7.88 -6.88 0.44
N MET A 101 -8.96 -6.12 0.65
CA MET A 101 -9.27 -5.49 1.95
C MET A 101 -9.22 -6.46 3.14
N PRO A 102 -9.87 -7.64 3.10
CA PRO A 102 -9.86 -8.54 4.25
C PRO A 102 -8.47 -9.10 4.57
N TRP A 103 -7.54 -9.06 3.61
CA TRP A 103 -6.15 -9.47 3.81
C TRP A 103 -5.34 -8.36 4.47
N PHE A 104 -5.53 -7.10 4.05
CA PHE A 104 -4.93 -5.97 4.73
C PHE A 104 -5.42 -5.83 6.17
N GLU A 105 -6.72 -6.01 6.42
CA GLU A 105 -7.31 -5.99 7.78
C GLU A 105 -6.67 -7.03 8.72
N LYS A 106 -6.31 -8.21 8.21
CA LYS A 106 -5.62 -9.24 9.00
C LYS A 106 -4.17 -8.88 9.33
N ALA A 107 -3.57 -7.95 8.60
CA ALA A 107 -2.17 -7.57 8.73
C ALA A 107 -1.96 -6.19 9.37
N SER A 108 -2.97 -5.31 9.35
CA SER A 108 -2.84 -3.89 9.70
C SER A 108 -2.45 -3.62 11.15
N ALA A 109 -2.66 -4.58 12.06
CA ALA A 109 -2.20 -4.46 13.45
C ALA A 109 -0.66 -4.52 13.59
N ILE A 110 0.04 -5.10 12.61
CA ILE A 110 1.50 -5.32 12.64
C ILE A 110 2.20 -4.61 11.48
N SER A 111 1.56 -4.50 10.31
CA SER A 111 2.17 -4.01 9.07
C SER A 111 1.65 -2.63 8.69
N ASP A 112 2.56 -1.64 8.63
CA ASP A 112 2.24 -0.30 8.12
C ASP A 112 1.91 -0.31 6.62
N ASP A 113 2.59 -1.15 5.84
CA ASP A 113 2.27 -1.38 4.42
C ASP A 113 0.81 -1.87 4.24
N ALA A 114 0.31 -2.68 5.18
CA ALA A 114 -1.07 -3.13 5.17
C ALA A 114 -2.05 -2.00 5.56
N LYS A 115 -1.68 -1.12 6.50
CA LYS A 115 -2.48 0.08 6.83
C LYS A 115 -2.62 0.98 5.59
N ILE A 116 -1.53 1.20 4.86
CA ILE A 116 -1.54 1.98 3.60
C ILE A 116 -2.40 1.30 2.52
N GLY A 117 -2.24 0.00 2.32
CA GLY A 117 -3.07 -0.75 1.36
C GLY A 117 -4.57 -0.69 1.71
N LEU A 118 -4.91 -0.82 2.99
CA LEU A 118 -6.29 -0.71 3.47
C LEU A 118 -6.85 0.70 3.32
N ALA A 119 -6.05 1.73 3.62
CA ALA A 119 -6.43 3.12 3.40
C ALA A 119 -6.71 3.40 1.91
N GLY A 120 -5.88 2.87 0.99
CA GLY A 120 -6.12 2.97 -0.45
C GLY A 120 -7.46 2.35 -0.87
N ALA A 121 -7.83 1.23 -0.26
CA ALA A 121 -9.14 0.61 -0.51
C ALA A 121 -10.31 1.47 -0.02
N TYR A 122 -10.20 2.07 1.17
CA TYR A 122 -11.20 3.00 1.68
C TYR A 122 -11.34 4.26 0.82
N ILE A 123 -10.24 4.79 0.29
CA ILE A 123 -10.25 5.90 -0.68
C ILE A 123 -11.04 5.53 -1.93
N GLN A 124 -10.85 4.32 -2.47
CA GLN A 124 -11.58 3.86 -3.66
C GLN A 124 -13.08 3.71 -3.42
N MET A 125 -13.50 3.33 -2.20
CA MET A 125 -14.93 3.22 -1.84
C MET A 125 -15.61 4.58 -1.66
N ALA A 126 -14.84 5.62 -1.33
CA ALA A 126 -15.22 7.04 -1.40
C ALA A 126 -16.48 7.45 -0.60
N SER A 127 -16.78 6.81 0.53
CA SER A 127 -17.78 7.33 1.48
C SER A 127 -17.14 8.17 2.60
N ARG A 128 -17.90 9.10 3.21
CA ARG A 128 -17.39 9.90 4.33
C ARG A 128 -16.91 9.04 5.51
N SER A 129 -17.63 7.96 5.80
CA SER A 129 -17.23 7.01 6.86
C SER A 129 -15.93 6.28 6.52
N ASP A 130 -15.68 6.02 5.23
CA ASP A 130 -14.41 5.42 4.80
C ASP A 130 -13.24 6.40 4.95
N MET A 131 -13.47 7.70 4.71
CA MET A 131 -12.44 8.73 4.91
C MET A 131 -12.05 8.88 6.38
N GLU A 132 -12.99 8.78 7.31
CA GLU A 132 -12.70 8.76 8.75
C GLU A 132 -11.81 7.56 9.12
N LYS A 133 -11.98 6.40 8.47
CA LYS A 133 -11.10 5.24 8.65
C LYS A 133 -9.71 5.44 8.06
N VAL A 134 -9.59 6.17 6.94
CA VAL A 134 -8.28 6.53 6.37
C VAL A 134 -7.50 7.38 7.36
N ILE A 135 -8.15 8.38 7.98
CA ILE A 135 -7.54 9.22 9.01
C ILE A 135 -7.11 8.35 10.21
N ASP A 136 -7.96 7.43 10.66
CA ASP A 136 -7.62 6.53 11.76
C ASP A 136 -6.39 5.65 11.45
N LEU A 137 -6.35 5.02 10.28
CA LEU A 137 -5.26 4.15 9.85
C LEU A 137 -3.93 4.90 9.67
N ILE A 138 -3.96 6.05 8.98
CA ILE A 138 -2.74 6.77 8.63
C ILE A 138 -2.28 7.67 9.77
N PHE A 139 -3.14 8.58 10.24
CA PHE A 139 -2.72 9.56 11.24
C PHE A 139 -2.57 8.95 12.63
N LYS A 140 -3.58 8.20 13.10
CA LYS A 140 -3.55 7.68 14.48
C LYS A 140 -2.72 6.41 14.63
N GLN A 141 -2.88 5.43 13.74
CA GLN A 141 -2.24 4.12 13.89
C GLN A 141 -0.84 4.02 13.27
N LEU A 142 -0.60 4.65 12.12
CA LEU A 142 0.72 4.66 11.48
C LEU A 142 1.54 5.83 12.03
N GLY A 143 0.98 7.04 11.97
CA GLY A 143 1.65 8.28 12.39
C GLY A 143 1.70 8.52 13.89
N ASN A 144 0.97 7.75 14.71
CA ASN A 144 0.85 7.99 16.16
C ASN A 144 0.47 9.44 16.51
N GLU A 145 -0.41 10.02 15.72
CA GLU A 145 -0.86 11.42 15.81
C GLU A 145 0.23 12.48 15.54
N ASP A 146 1.36 12.09 14.96
CA ASP A 146 2.35 13.01 14.39
C ASP A 146 1.91 13.43 12.97
N PRO A 147 1.63 14.73 12.70
CA PRO A 147 1.23 15.19 11.37
C PRO A 147 2.35 15.06 10.33
N HIS A 148 3.61 15.01 10.76
CA HIS A 148 4.78 14.86 9.87
C HIS A 148 5.52 13.55 10.15
N PHE A 149 4.74 12.48 10.36
CA PHE A 149 5.28 11.13 10.46
C PHE A 149 6.11 10.76 9.21
N LYS A 150 6.90 9.70 9.34
CA LYS A 150 7.67 9.15 8.21
C LYS A 150 7.22 7.73 7.91
N TYR A 151 6.58 7.53 6.77
CA TYR A 151 6.30 6.20 6.24
C TYR A 151 7.49 5.67 5.44
N VAL A 152 7.94 4.46 5.79
CA VAL A 152 8.95 3.72 5.05
C VAL A 152 8.37 2.38 4.67
N ALA A 153 8.11 2.18 3.39
CA ALA A 153 7.60 0.92 2.90
C ALA A 153 8.60 -0.21 3.20
N ARG A 154 8.14 -1.28 3.85
CA ARG A 154 8.99 -2.47 4.13
C ARG A 154 9.28 -3.23 2.84
N ARG A 155 8.31 -3.23 1.92
CA ARG A 155 8.37 -3.89 0.61
C ARG A 155 8.00 -2.91 -0.50
N ASN A 156 8.30 -3.26 -1.75
CA ASN A 156 8.00 -2.41 -2.89
C ASN A 156 6.50 -2.41 -3.23
N THR A 157 5.72 -1.63 -2.48
CA THR A 157 4.28 -1.43 -2.70
C THR A 157 3.99 -0.37 -3.78
N LYS A 158 5.03 0.36 -4.22
CA LYS A 158 4.96 1.55 -5.08
C LYS A 158 4.24 2.74 -4.45
N VAL A 159 3.94 2.69 -3.14
CA VAL A 159 3.43 3.84 -2.40
C VAL A 159 4.58 4.48 -1.64
N SER A 160 4.79 5.75 -1.88
CA SER A 160 5.80 6.58 -1.24
C SER A 160 5.28 7.25 0.03
N ASP A 161 6.20 7.79 0.83
CA ASP A 161 5.90 8.64 2.00
C ASP A 161 5.02 9.84 1.61
N ALA A 162 5.38 10.52 0.51
CA ALA A 162 4.60 11.62 -0.04
C ALA A 162 3.17 11.21 -0.44
N GLU A 163 2.99 10.03 -1.02
CA GLU A 163 1.66 9.52 -1.37
C GLU A 163 0.84 9.16 -0.12
N ALA A 164 1.45 8.66 0.96
CA ALA A 164 0.77 8.44 2.23
C ALA A 164 0.23 9.75 2.83
N HIS A 165 1.02 10.83 2.79
CA HIS A 165 0.55 12.16 3.19
C HIS A 165 -0.54 12.71 2.26
N ALA A 166 -0.44 12.49 0.95
CA ALA A 166 -1.48 12.90 0.00
C ALA A 166 -2.81 12.14 0.21
N MET A 167 -2.75 10.85 0.58
CA MET A 167 -3.91 10.07 0.98
C MET A 167 -4.58 10.64 2.24
N LEU A 168 -3.78 11.05 3.23
CA LEU A 168 -4.29 11.70 4.44
C LEU A 168 -4.88 13.09 4.14
N ALA A 169 -4.24 13.88 3.27
CA ALA A 169 -4.75 15.16 2.79
C ALA A 169 -6.13 15.01 2.14
N TYR A 170 -6.29 14.01 1.28
CA TYR A 170 -7.57 13.68 0.65
C TYR A 170 -8.64 13.32 1.67
N ALA A 171 -8.32 12.49 2.66
CA ALA A 171 -9.26 12.11 3.70
C ALA A 171 -9.69 13.30 4.58
N TYR A 172 -8.77 14.21 4.92
CA TYR A 172 -9.10 15.44 5.63
C TYR A 172 -9.99 16.36 4.81
N ALA A 173 -9.68 16.60 3.53
CA ALA A 173 -10.51 17.43 2.65
C ALA A 173 -11.92 16.86 2.52
N ALA A 174 -12.04 15.55 2.28
CA ALA A 174 -13.32 14.87 2.12
C ALA A 174 -14.16 14.81 3.42
N THR A 175 -13.56 15.09 4.58
CA THR A 175 -14.25 15.16 5.87
C THR A 175 -14.49 16.58 6.38
N GLY A 176 -14.01 17.61 5.66
CA GLY A 176 -14.17 19.03 5.97
C GLY A 176 -13.10 19.62 6.89
N HIS A 177 -11.94 18.96 7.00
CA HIS A 177 -10.80 19.42 7.79
C HIS A 177 -9.80 20.16 6.90
N ASP A 178 -10.21 21.28 6.34
CA ASP A 178 -9.53 21.95 5.23
C ASP A 178 -8.10 22.43 5.56
N GLU A 179 -7.86 22.88 6.79
CA GLU A 179 -6.52 23.31 7.23
C GLU A 179 -5.55 22.13 7.31
N LEU A 180 -5.99 21.02 7.92
CA LEU A 180 -5.21 19.77 7.98
C LEU A 180 -4.97 19.18 6.59
N ALA A 181 -5.95 19.29 5.69
CA ALA A 181 -5.78 18.84 4.32
C ALA A 181 -4.68 19.60 3.58
N ARG A 182 -4.62 20.93 3.74
CA ARG A 182 -3.57 21.77 3.13
C ARG A 182 -2.20 21.47 3.72
N GLU A 183 -2.10 21.36 5.04
CA GLU A 183 -0.85 21.00 5.74
C GLU A 183 -0.27 19.69 5.20
N GLN A 184 -1.09 18.65 5.08
CA GLN A 184 -0.64 17.34 4.59
C GLN A 184 -0.29 17.35 3.10
N LEU A 185 -1.00 18.12 2.28
CA LEU A 185 -0.69 18.24 0.86
C LEU A 185 0.62 19.01 0.63
N ASP A 186 0.86 20.07 1.40
CA ASP A 186 2.10 20.85 1.32
C ASP A 186 3.30 20.00 1.74
N TYR A 187 3.19 19.27 2.85
CA TYR A 187 4.23 18.34 3.29
C TYR A 187 4.50 17.21 2.26
N ALA A 188 3.45 16.65 1.64
CA ALA A 188 3.61 15.68 0.56
C ALA A 188 4.41 16.26 -0.64
N LYS A 189 4.16 17.52 -1.02
CA LYS A 189 4.90 18.22 -2.08
C LYS A 189 6.35 18.49 -1.69
N GLU A 190 6.62 18.81 -0.41
CA GLU A 190 7.99 18.97 0.10
C GLU A 190 8.80 17.67 0.02
N LEU A 191 8.17 16.53 0.34
CA LEU A 191 8.78 15.21 0.24
C LEU A 191 9.05 14.77 -1.21
N SER A 192 8.33 15.32 -2.19
CA SER A 192 8.49 15.00 -3.62
C SER A 192 8.54 16.26 -4.49
N PRO A 193 9.71 16.92 -4.60
CA PRO A 193 9.82 18.20 -5.33
C PRO A 193 9.49 18.13 -6.82
N ASN A 194 9.60 16.94 -7.44
CA ASN A 194 9.27 16.69 -8.84
C ASN A 194 7.93 15.94 -8.98
N TRP A 195 6.88 16.52 -8.41
CA TRP A 195 5.56 15.87 -8.33
C TRP A 195 4.68 16.09 -9.56
N GLU A 196 4.93 17.11 -10.39
CA GLU A 196 4.12 17.42 -11.56
C GLU A 196 3.99 16.23 -12.52
N GLY A 197 2.77 15.93 -12.98
CA GLY A 197 2.49 14.80 -13.88
C GLY A 197 2.54 13.41 -13.22
N THR A 198 2.78 13.32 -11.91
CA THR A 198 2.77 12.06 -11.15
C THR A 198 1.38 11.76 -10.55
N THR A 199 1.23 10.60 -9.90
CA THR A 199 0.05 10.28 -9.09
C THR A 199 -0.20 11.31 -7.99
N LEU A 200 0.87 11.86 -7.40
CA LEU A 200 0.78 12.88 -6.36
C LEU A 200 0.14 14.17 -6.88
N ASP A 201 0.48 14.60 -8.11
CA ASP A 201 -0.17 15.75 -8.78
C ASP A 201 -1.66 15.49 -8.99
N GLN A 202 -2.03 14.28 -9.43
CA GLN A 202 -3.44 13.92 -9.61
C GLN A 202 -4.21 13.95 -8.29
N LEU A 203 -3.65 13.39 -7.21
CA LEU A 203 -4.26 13.46 -5.87
C LEU A 203 -4.35 14.90 -5.37
N GLY A 204 -3.30 15.70 -5.54
CA GLY A 204 -3.27 17.11 -5.16
C GLY A 204 -4.38 17.92 -5.84
N LYS A 205 -4.60 17.72 -7.14
CA LYS A 205 -5.70 18.36 -7.87
C LYS A 205 -7.08 18.01 -7.32
N VAL A 206 -7.28 16.76 -6.89
CA VAL A 206 -8.54 16.33 -6.27
C VAL A 206 -8.71 17.00 -4.90
N VAL A 207 -7.66 17.04 -4.08
CA VAL A 207 -7.67 17.74 -2.79
C VAL A 207 -8.00 19.21 -2.98
N GLU A 208 -7.29 19.90 -3.87
CA GLU A 208 -7.50 21.33 -4.16
C GLU A 208 -8.92 21.61 -4.68
N PHE A 209 -9.53 20.70 -5.43
CA PHE A 209 -10.93 20.81 -5.85
C PHE A 209 -11.91 20.69 -4.69
N LEU A 210 -11.65 19.79 -3.73
CA LEU A 210 -12.50 19.61 -2.55
C LEU A 210 -12.44 20.79 -1.57
N LEU A 211 -11.39 21.60 -1.63
CA LEU A 211 -11.15 22.75 -0.77
C LEU A 211 -11.75 24.08 -1.29
N GLN A 212 -12.47 24.04 -2.42
CA GLN A 212 -13.15 25.19 -3.05
C GLN A 212 -14.58 25.36 -2.53
#